data_AF-K9RDK6-F1
#
_entry.id   AF-K9RDK6-F1
#
_cell.length_a   1.000
_cell.length_b   1.000
_cell.length_c   1.000
_cell.angle_alpha   90.00
_cell.angle_beta   90.00
_cell.angle_gamma   90.00
#
_symmetry.space_group_name_H-M   'P 1'
#
loop_
_entity.id
_entity.type
_entity.pdbx_description
1 polymer ?
#
loop_
_entity_poly.entity_id
_entity_poly.type
_entity_poly.pdbx_seq_one_letter_code
_entity_poly.pdbx_strand_id
1 'polypeptide(L)'
;MKIWQKITFVLVLGVAIFLIQGIMINLPAHAALHKFSFNGDKVNGYFIFDDSIKGGAPIRPDMLSEYYASVPEYNVNIEDEISEHGFQSPERTTHDEARTIVSLLRPELVKASPNLSQDSPQDDEFILFVPKVARQSKYALSVRFRYPKDTFKSSVAQPKNVPNQALISVHPYWNFPITMGPVKFEETVQTVIEDVS
;
A
#
# COMPACT_ATOMS: atom_id res chain seq x y z
N MET A 1 -73.45 -9.01 -3.12
CA MET A 1 -72.12 -8.82 -3.73
C MET A 1 -71.50 -7.54 -3.17
N LYS A 2 -70.42 -7.64 -2.35
CA LYS A 2 -69.46 -6.55 -1.96
C LYS A 2 -68.65 -6.87 -0.68
N ILE A 3 -68.50 -8.14 -0.29
CA ILE A 3 -67.59 -8.54 0.82
C ILE A 3 -66.29 -9.18 0.29
N TRP A 4 -66.30 -9.69 -0.95
CA TRP A 4 -65.12 -10.28 -1.60
C TRP A 4 -64.12 -9.27 -2.19
N GLN A 5 -64.38 -7.96 -2.11
CA GLN A 5 -63.46 -6.91 -2.58
C GLN A 5 -62.60 -6.28 -1.48
N LYS A 6 -62.77 -6.68 -0.21
CA LYS A 6 -62.04 -6.08 0.92
C LYS A 6 -60.92 -6.95 1.50
N ILE A 7 -60.70 -8.16 0.97
CA ILE A 7 -59.64 -9.06 1.47
C ILE A 7 -58.39 -9.01 0.58
N THR A 8 -58.48 -8.51 -0.65
CA THR A 8 -57.33 -8.42 -1.58
C THR A 8 -56.43 -7.20 -1.40
N PHE A 9 -56.76 -6.26 -0.50
CA PHE A 9 -56.00 -5.01 -0.35
C PHE A 9 -55.09 -4.94 0.90
N VAL A 10 -55.07 -5.97 1.73
CA VAL A 10 -54.18 -6.02 2.92
C VAL A 10 -52.93 -6.90 2.69
N LEU A 11 -52.84 -7.59 1.54
CA LEU A 11 -51.71 -8.50 1.26
C LEU A 11 -50.60 -7.88 0.38
N VAL A 12 -50.73 -6.62 -0.05
CA VAL A 12 -49.69 -5.93 -0.83
C VAL A 12 -48.80 -5.02 0.04
N LEU A 13 -49.23 -4.64 1.24
CA LEU A 13 -48.39 -3.83 2.15
C LEU A 13 -47.41 -4.65 3.00
N GLY A 14 -47.58 -5.98 3.09
CA GLY A 14 -46.71 -6.84 3.91
C GLY A 14 -45.40 -7.27 3.25
N VAL A 15 -45.29 -7.16 1.92
CA VAL A 15 -44.09 -7.58 1.17
C VAL A 15 -43.09 -6.43 0.98
N ALA A 16 -43.55 -5.18 1.09
CA ALA A 16 -42.68 -4.00 0.92
C ALA A 16 -41.77 -3.74 2.14
N ILE A 17 -42.14 -4.18 3.34
CA ILE A 17 -41.34 -3.93 4.56
C ILE A 17 -40.23 -4.98 4.71
N PHE A 18 -40.40 -6.19 4.17
CA PHE A 18 -39.35 -7.22 4.18
C PHE A 18 -38.31 -7.05 3.05
N LEU A 19 -38.62 -6.30 2.00
CA LEU A 19 -37.65 -5.96 0.94
C LEU A 19 -36.67 -4.85 1.34
N ILE A 20 -36.94 -4.09 2.41
CA ILE A 20 -36.01 -3.06 2.91
C ILE A 20 -35.03 -3.65 3.94
N GLN A 21 -35.38 -4.73 4.64
CA GLN A 21 -34.45 -5.43 5.54
C GLN A 21 -33.59 -6.51 4.84
N GLY A 22 -33.95 -6.90 3.61
CA GLY A 22 -33.19 -7.86 2.80
C GLY A 22 -32.02 -7.27 2.01
N ILE A 23 -31.91 -5.94 1.95
CA ILE A 23 -30.73 -5.26 1.42
C ILE A 23 -29.92 -4.76 2.61
N MET A 24 -29.41 -5.69 3.43
CA MET A 24 -28.05 -5.49 3.91
C MET A 24 -27.22 -5.46 2.65
N ILE A 25 -27.04 -4.25 2.12
CA ILE A 25 -26.06 -3.97 1.10
C ILE A 25 -24.79 -4.48 1.78
N ASN A 26 -24.32 -5.67 1.36
CA ASN A 26 -22.90 -5.94 1.35
C ASN A 26 -22.36 -4.85 0.42
N LEU A 27 -22.23 -3.63 0.97
CA LEU A 27 -21.42 -2.60 0.38
C LEU A 27 -20.11 -3.35 0.21
N PRO A 28 -19.62 -3.55 -1.03
CA PRO A 28 -18.23 -3.97 -1.17
C PRO A 28 -17.47 -3.04 -0.24
N ALA A 29 -16.69 -3.61 0.68
CA ALA A 29 -15.81 -2.84 1.55
C ALA A 29 -15.17 -1.81 0.63
N HIS A 30 -15.56 -0.54 0.78
CA HIS A 30 -15.07 0.50 -0.12
C HIS A 30 -13.57 0.38 -0.05
N ALA A 31 -12.89 0.35 -1.20
CA ALA A 31 -11.43 0.39 -1.25
C ALA A 31 -10.99 1.44 -0.24
N ALA A 32 -10.36 1.02 0.86
CA ALA A 32 -9.98 1.97 1.89
C ALA A 32 -8.65 2.53 1.40
N LEU A 33 -8.77 3.71 0.78
CA LEU A 33 -7.62 4.49 0.37
C LEU A 33 -7.01 5.09 1.62
N HIS A 34 -5.71 4.91 1.79
CA HIS A 34 -4.94 5.45 2.89
C HIS A 34 -3.85 6.35 2.32
N LYS A 35 -3.64 7.51 2.93
CA LYS A 35 -2.53 8.40 2.60
C LYS A 35 -1.41 8.19 3.61
N PHE A 36 -0.29 7.67 3.15
CA PHE A 36 0.95 7.70 3.90
C PHE A 36 1.69 8.99 3.59
N SER A 37 1.92 9.84 4.58
CA SER A 37 2.69 11.08 4.44
C SER A 37 3.99 11.00 5.23
N PHE A 38 5.04 11.64 4.72
CA PHE A 38 6.33 11.75 5.40
C PHE A 38 6.91 13.15 5.25
N ASN A 39 7.58 13.62 6.31
CA ASN A 39 8.17 14.96 6.35
C ASN A 39 9.44 14.96 7.21
N GLY A 40 10.56 15.34 6.61
CA GLY A 40 11.84 15.64 7.25
C GLY A 40 12.43 16.92 6.69
N ASP A 41 13.64 17.27 7.12
CA ASP A 41 14.23 18.57 6.79
C ASP A 41 14.50 18.70 5.28
N LYS A 42 14.88 17.58 4.65
CA LYS A 42 15.37 17.52 3.28
C LYS A 42 14.52 16.65 2.37
N VAL A 43 13.53 15.95 2.92
CA VAL A 43 12.68 15.02 2.18
C VAL A 43 11.26 15.11 2.67
N ASN A 44 10.32 15.17 1.75
CA ASN A 44 8.90 15.14 2.07
C ASN A 44 8.11 14.53 0.92
N GLY A 45 6.90 14.12 1.22
CA GLY A 45 6.02 13.57 0.23
C GLY A 45 4.92 12.74 0.83
N TYR A 46 4.25 12.03 -0.05
CA TYR A 46 3.19 11.10 0.31
C TYR A 46 2.99 10.06 -0.79
N PHE A 47 2.27 9.01 -0.45
CA PHE A 47 1.61 8.16 -1.42
C PHE A 47 0.27 7.70 -0.87
N ILE A 48 -0.72 7.65 -1.74
CA ILE A 48 -2.02 7.05 -1.46
C ILE A 48 -1.93 5.59 -1.83
N PHE A 49 -2.47 4.69 -1.02
CA PHE A 49 -2.53 3.27 -1.33
C PHE A 49 -3.91 2.67 -1.06
N ASP A 50 -4.32 1.73 -1.92
CA ASP A 50 -5.53 0.93 -1.79
C ASP A 50 -5.23 -0.36 -1.01
N ASP A 51 -5.82 -0.50 0.19
CA ASP A 51 -5.63 -1.67 1.06
C ASP A 51 -6.50 -2.89 0.68
N SER A 52 -7.37 -2.75 -0.33
CA SER A 52 -8.20 -3.84 -0.85
C SER A 52 -7.44 -4.71 -1.86
N ILE A 53 -6.32 -4.22 -2.39
CA ILE A 53 -5.46 -4.95 -3.31
C ILE A 53 -4.83 -6.15 -2.59
N LYS A 54 -4.94 -7.34 -3.19
CA LYS A 54 -4.32 -8.54 -2.64
C LYS A 54 -2.83 -8.54 -2.91
N GLY A 55 -2.05 -8.71 -1.86
CA GLY A 55 -0.60 -8.87 -1.95
C GLY A 55 -0.21 -10.10 -2.76
N GLY A 56 0.84 -9.96 -3.56
CA GLY A 56 1.47 -11.04 -4.30
C GLY A 56 2.40 -11.90 -3.44
N ALA A 57 2.78 -13.05 -4.00
CA ALA A 57 3.84 -13.88 -3.43
C ALA A 57 5.19 -13.12 -3.45
N PRO A 58 6.08 -13.38 -2.48
CA PRO A 58 7.37 -12.72 -2.39
C PRO A 58 8.21 -12.93 -3.66
N ILE A 59 8.72 -11.85 -4.26
CA ILE A 59 9.59 -11.90 -5.45
C ILE A 59 11.05 -12.08 -5.08
N ARG A 60 11.42 -11.57 -3.90
CA ARG A 60 12.73 -11.78 -3.30
C ARG A 60 12.53 -12.20 -1.85
N PRO A 61 13.47 -12.96 -1.27
CA PRO A 61 13.30 -13.38 0.10
C PRO A 61 13.21 -12.19 1.09
N ASP A 62 13.89 -11.08 0.84
CA ASP A 62 13.77 -9.84 1.61
C ASP A 62 12.49 -9.02 1.33
N MET A 63 11.55 -9.49 0.50
CA MET A 63 10.32 -8.78 0.14
C MET A 63 9.13 -9.68 0.32
N LEU A 64 8.42 -9.53 1.45
CA LEU A 64 7.44 -10.52 1.87
C LEU A 64 6.07 -10.37 1.20
N SER A 65 5.64 -9.14 0.90
CA SER A 65 4.43 -8.93 0.12
C SER A 65 4.49 -7.65 -0.73
N GLU A 66 4.11 -7.78 -1.99
CA GLU A 66 4.11 -6.71 -2.99
C GLU A 66 2.71 -6.53 -3.56
N TYR A 67 2.23 -5.29 -3.60
CA TYR A 67 0.84 -4.96 -3.90
C TYR A 67 0.76 -4.24 -5.24
N TYR A 68 0.72 -5.00 -6.34
CA TYR A 68 0.77 -4.42 -7.68
C TYR A 68 -0.35 -3.40 -7.93
N ALA A 69 0.04 -2.24 -8.48
CA ALA A 69 -0.86 -1.13 -8.77
C ALA A 69 -1.65 -0.61 -7.56
N SER A 70 -1.14 -0.82 -6.34
CA SER A 70 -1.81 -0.35 -5.12
C SER A 70 -1.68 1.14 -4.89
N VAL A 71 -0.82 1.85 -5.60
CA VAL A 71 -0.56 3.28 -5.39
C VAL A 71 -1.21 4.10 -6.51
N PRO A 72 -2.43 4.62 -6.31
CA PRO A 72 -3.09 5.49 -7.29
C PRO A 72 -2.37 6.82 -7.49
N GLU A 73 -1.68 7.32 -6.46
CA GLU A 73 -1.03 8.63 -6.50
C GLU A 73 0.17 8.67 -5.55
N TYR A 74 1.25 9.32 -5.98
CA TYR A 74 2.39 9.61 -5.11
C TYR A 74 3.08 10.93 -5.46
N ASN A 75 3.77 11.48 -4.47
CA ASN A 75 4.67 12.62 -4.62
C ASN A 75 5.86 12.42 -3.68
N VAL A 76 7.08 12.57 -4.19
CA VAL A 76 8.32 12.44 -3.43
C VAL A 76 9.24 13.59 -3.83
N ASN A 77 9.62 14.42 -2.86
CA ASN A 77 10.59 15.50 -3.04
C ASN A 77 11.78 15.29 -2.11
N ILE A 78 12.98 15.42 -2.65
CA ILE A 78 14.25 15.31 -1.93
C ILE A 78 15.08 16.52 -2.34
N GLU A 79 15.07 17.54 -1.47
CA GLU A 79 15.63 18.87 -1.73
C GLU A 79 15.33 19.34 -3.17
N ASP A 80 16.37 19.79 -3.88
CA ASP A 80 16.31 20.19 -5.29
C ASP A 80 16.79 19.08 -6.25
N GLU A 81 17.11 17.87 -5.73
CA GLU A 81 17.71 16.80 -6.53
C GLU A 81 16.68 15.90 -7.21
N ILE A 82 15.62 15.52 -6.48
CA ILE A 82 14.62 14.57 -6.94
C ILE A 82 13.23 15.13 -6.64
N SER A 83 12.44 15.33 -7.69
CA SER A 83 11.00 15.58 -7.60
C SER A 83 10.29 14.57 -8.49
N GLU A 84 9.65 13.59 -7.87
CA GLU A 84 8.95 12.50 -8.55
C GLU A 84 7.49 12.55 -8.14
N HIS A 85 6.61 12.65 -9.11
CA HIS A 85 5.17 12.58 -8.90
C HIS A 85 4.56 11.69 -9.96
N GLY A 86 3.48 11.01 -9.61
CA GLY A 86 2.79 10.18 -10.58
C GLY A 86 1.41 9.76 -10.11
N PHE A 87 0.62 9.40 -11.11
CA PHE A 87 -0.73 8.88 -10.95
C PHE A 87 -0.80 7.54 -11.68
N GLN A 88 -1.64 6.66 -11.18
CA GLN A 88 -1.99 5.41 -11.85
C GLN A 88 -2.66 5.71 -13.19
N SER A 89 -2.31 4.93 -14.22
CA SER A 89 -2.86 5.05 -15.56
C SER A 89 -3.63 3.79 -15.95
N PRO A 90 -4.82 3.92 -16.54
CA PRO A 90 -5.56 2.77 -17.06
C PRO A 90 -4.85 2.10 -18.26
N GLU A 91 -3.87 2.77 -18.87
CA GLU A 91 -3.15 2.28 -20.04
C GLU A 91 -1.94 1.39 -19.70
N ARG A 92 -1.51 1.38 -18.42
CA ARG A 92 -0.36 0.58 -17.98
C ARG A 92 -0.83 -0.74 -17.36
N THR A 93 0.02 -1.75 -17.49
CA THR A 93 -0.20 -3.00 -16.78
C THR A 93 0.01 -2.81 -15.28
N THR A 94 -0.62 -3.64 -14.46
CA THR A 94 -0.48 -3.55 -13.00
C THR A 94 0.97 -3.68 -12.50
N HIS A 95 1.82 -4.38 -13.27
CA HIS A 95 3.24 -4.56 -12.96
C HIS A 95 4.10 -3.32 -13.31
N ASP A 96 3.57 -2.43 -14.14
CA ASP A 96 4.23 -1.18 -14.52
C ASP A 96 3.80 -0.01 -13.64
N GLU A 97 2.81 -0.21 -12.76
CA GLU A 97 2.29 0.80 -11.83
C GLU A 97 3.04 0.88 -10.51
N ALA A 98 3.01 2.07 -9.90
CA ALA A 98 3.52 2.27 -8.55
C ALA A 98 2.80 1.37 -7.54
N ARG A 99 3.52 0.96 -6.49
CA ARG A 99 3.04 -0.03 -5.55
C ARG A 99 3.71 0.07 -4.20
N THR A 100 3.01 -0.46 -3.21
CA THR A 100 3.56 -0.68 -1.88
C THR A 100 4.18 -2.06 -1.75
N ILE A 101 5.28 -2.15 -1.00
CA ILE A 101 5.87 -3.41 -0.55
C ILE A 101 5.95 -3.37 0.97
N VAL A 102 5.57 -4.46 1.62
CA VAL A 102 5.78 -4.67 3.05
C VAL A 102 6.85 -5.74 3.21
N SER A 103 7.92 -5.38 3.92
CA SER A 103 9.03 -6.29 4.23
C SER A 103 9.21 -6.41 5.73
N LEU A 104 9.48 -7.63 6.18
CA LEU A 104 9.97 -7.92 7.52
C LEU A 104 11.35 -8.52 7.31
N LEU A 105 12.40 -7.76 7.60
CA LEU A 105 13.77 -8.21 7.43
C LEU A 105 14.09 -9.21 8.56
N ARG A 106 13.64 -10.45 8.39
CA ARG A 106 13.75 -11.53 9.38
C ARG A 106 14.22 -12.80 8.69
N PRO A 107 15.50 -13.21 8.86
CA PRO A 107 16.01 -14.46 8.33
C PRO A 107 15.09 -15.67 8.67
N GLU A 108 14.45 -15.65 9.85
CA GLU A 108 13.58 -16.70 10.35
C GLU A 108 12.17 -16.74 9.73
N LEU A 109 11.61 -15.59 9.34
CA LEU A 109 10.29 -15.53 8.70
C LEU A 109 10.40 -15.81 7.19
N VAL A 110 11.58 -15.57 6.64
CA VAL A 110 11.84 -15.76 5.24
C VAL A 110 12.40 -17.17 4.99
N LYS A 111 11.49 -18.15 4.79
CA LYS A 111 11.88 -19.51 4.35
C LYS A 111 12.76 -19.52 3.09
N ALA A 112 12.71 -18.46 2.28
CA ALA A 112 13.44 -18.31 1.03
C ALA A 112 14.84 -17.64 1.17
N SER A 113 15.27 -17.23 2.38
CA SER A 113 16.57 -16.56 2.61
C SER A 113 17.49 -17.36 3.54
N PRO A 114 17.95 -18.55 3.13
CA PRO A 114 18.95 -19.29 3.92
C PRO A 114 20.28 -18.50 4.09
N ASN A 115 20.47 -17.40 3.36
CA ASN A 115 21.70 -16.60 3.33
C ASN A 115 21.54 -15.17 3.89
N LEU A 116 20.40 -14.79 4.48
CA LEU A 116 20.34 -13.50 5.18
C LEU A 116 21.22 -13.63 6.43
N SER A 117 22.22 -12.76 6.58
CA SER A 117 23.09 -12.77 7.76
C SER A 117 22.23 -12.65 9.01
N GLN A 118 22.53 -13.41 10.06
CA GLN A 118 21.87 -13.26 11.36
C GLN A 118 22.08 -11.84 11.95
N ASP A 119 23.14 -11.16 11.52
CA ASP A 119 23.47 -9.79 11.89
C ASP A 119 22.76 -8.74 11.01
N SER A 120 21.90 -9.16 10.08
CA SER A 120 21.13 -8.21 9.25
C SER A 120 20.17 -7.40 10.12
N PRO A 121 19.99 -6.09 9.85
CA PRO A 121 19.01 -5.28 10.55
C PRO A 121 17.64 -5.96 10.55
N GLN A 122 17.06 -6.09 11.73
CA GLN A 122 15.73 -6.68 11.92
C GLN A 122 14.66 -5.60 11.88
N ASP A 123 14.68 -4.78 10.83
CA ASP A 123 13.73 -3.69 10.65
C ASP A 123 12.44 -4.20 9.98
N ASP A 124 11.34 -3.50 10.22
CA ASP A 124 10.09 -3.64 9.47
C ASP A 124 10.02 -2.48 8.47
N GLU A 125 9.77 -2.78 7.20
CA GLU A 125 9.82 -1.78 6.13
C GLU A 125 8.49 -1.65 5.41
N PHE A 126 8.02 -0.40 5.30
CA PHE A 126 6.99 -0.04 4.34
C PHE A 126 7.66 0.71 3.20
N ILE A 127 7.40 0.29 1.97
CA ILE A 127 8.19 0.75 0.81
C ILE A 127 7.23 1.24 -0.27
N LEU A 128 7.49 2.44 -0.78
CA LEU A 128 6.96 2.89 -2.07
C LEU A 128 7.94 2.45 -3.16
N PHE A 129 7.47 1.64 -4.09
CA PHE A 129 8.20 1.25 -5.27
C PHE A 129 7.55 1.81 -6.52
N VAL A 130 8.33 2.55 -7.31
CA VAL A 130 7.87 3.12 -8.58
C VAL A 130 8.67 2.48 -9.72
N PRO A 131 8.06 1.64 -10.56
CA PRO A 131 8.72 0.99 -11.68
C PRO A 131 9.31 1.99 -12.68
N LYS A 132 10.36 1.57 -13.38
CA LYS A 132 11.01 2.36 -14.43
C LYS A 132 10.02 2.86 -15.51
N VAL A 133 8.99 2.07 -15.81
CA VAL A 133 7.94 2.42 -16.79
C VAL A 133 7.05 3.55 -16.28
N ALA A 134 6.55 3.47 -15.03
CA ALA A 134 5.80 4.55 -14.40
C ALA A 134 6.62 5.86 -14.31
N ARG A 135 7.93 5.76 -14.04
CA ARG A 135 8.85 6.92 -13.99
C ARG A 135 9.27 7.46 -15.35
N GLN A 136 8.99 6.74 -16.45
CA GLN A 136 9.59 7.01 -17.77
C GLN A 136 11.12 7.14 -17.70
N SER A 137 11.74 6.30 -16.89
CA SER A 137 13.17 6.36 -16.56
C SER A 137 13.87 5.04 -16.89
N LYS A 138 15.21 5.06 -16.93
CA LYS A 138 16.02 3.83 -17.02
C LYS A 138 15.93 3.00 -15.75
N TYR A 139 15.67 3.63 -14.61
CA TYR A 139 15.72 3.01 -13.29
C TYR A 139 14.39 3.14 -12.54
N ALA A 140 14.11 2.17 -11.68
CA ALA A 140 13.02 2.27 -10.71
C ALA A 140 13.44 3.13 -9.51
N LEU A 141 12.46 3.65 -8.78
CA LEU A 141 12.63 4.33 -7.50
C LEU A 141 12.15 3.41 -6.39
N SER A 142 12.91 3.34 -5.30
CA SER A 142 12.45 2.77 -4.04
C SER A 142 12.69 3.74 -2.90
N VAL A 143 11.61 4.04 -2.19
CA VAL A 143 11.60 4.85 -0.98
C VAL A 143 11.20 3.91 0.14
N ARG A 144 12.12 3.67 1.07
CA ARG A 144 11.97 2.66 2.12
C ARG A 144 11.84 3.36 3.46
N PHE A 145 10.78 3.05 4.20
CA PHE A 145 10.55 3.57 5.54
C PHE A 145 10.82 2.45 6.54
N ARG A 146 11.94 2.54 7.25
CA ARG A 146 12.38 1.55 8.22
C ARG A 146 11.86 1.90 9.61
N TYR A 147 11.20 0.93 10.22
CA TYR A 147 10.67 0.97 11.57
C TYR A 147 11.36 -0.05 12.46
N PRO A 148 11.33 0.14 13.79
CA PRO A 148 11.86 -0.85 14.72
C PRO A 148 11.24 -2.23 14.50
N LYS A 149 12.01 -3.25 14.89
CA LYS A 149 11.56 -4.63 14.92
C LYS A 149 10.16 -4.79 15.52
N ASP A 150 9.34 -5.59 14.86
CA ASP A 150 8.00 -6.03 15.29
C ASP A 150 6.92 -4.94 15.26
N THR A 151 7.20 -3.80 14.63
CA THR A 151 6.21 -2.74 14.35
C THR A 151 4.98 -3.29 13.63
N PHE A 152 5.15 -4.18 12.66
CA PHE A 152 4.05 -4.79 11.91
C PHE A 152 3.56 -6.11 12.49
N LYS A 153 4.05 -6.53 13.67
CA LYS A 153 3.60 -7.74 14.38
C LYS A 153 3.64 -9.01 13.52
N SER A 154 4.70 -9.17 12.74
CA SER A 154 4.87 -10.26 11.77
C SER A 154 3.82 -10.31 10.65
N SER A 155 3.02 -9.25 10.49
CA SER A 155 2.08 -9.09 9.39
C SER A 155 2.77 -8.49 8.18
N VAL A 156 2.41 -8.99 7.01
CA VAL A 156 2.86 -8.46 5.72
C VAL A 156 1.75 -7.66 5.03
N ALA A 157 0.61 -7.47 5.70
CA ALA A 157 -0.47 -6.60 5.26
C ALA A 157 0.00 -5.14 5.19
N GLN A 158 -0.54 -4.36 4.23
CA GLN A 158 -0.34 -2.91 4.23
C GLN A 158 -0.74 -2.33 5.60
N PRO A 159 0.14 -1.56 6.26
CA PRO A 159 -0.12 -1.04 7.59
C PRO A 159 -1.20 0.04 7.53
N LYS A 160 -2.11 0.03 8.51
CA LYS A 160 -3.09 1.12 8.71
C LYS A 160 -2.63 2.17 9.70
N ASN A 161 -1.58 1.86 10.45
CA ASN A 161 -0.96 2.74 11.42
C ASN A 161 0.54 2.44 11.44
N VAL A 162 1.34 3.46 11.70
CA VAL A 162 2.79 3.38 11.86
C VAL A 162 3.20 4.24 13.05
N PRO A 163 4.37 3.96 13.67
CA PRO A 163 5.03 4.93 14.53
C PRO A 163 5.16 6.27 13.80
N ASN A 164 5.13 7.38 14.53
CA ASN A 164 5.22 8.73 13.95
C ASN A 164 6.62 9.07 13.42
N GLN A 165 7.57 8.13 13.45
CA GLN A 165 8.93 8.30 13.00
C GLN A 165 9.42 7.06 12.26
N ALA A 166 10.16 7.28 11.18
CA ALA A 166 10.83 6.24 10.42
C ALA A 166 12.22 6.72 9.98
N LEU A 167 13.15 5.80 9.79
CA LEU A 167 14.37 6.05 9.03
C LEU A 167 14.05 5.85 7.55
N ILE A 168 14.01 6.93 6.78
CA ILE A 168 13.77 6.85 5.34
C ILE A 168 15.10 6.59 4.62
N SER A 169 15.10 5.71 3.62
CA SER A 169 16.21 5.57 2.68
C SER A 169 15.70 5.60 1.23
N VAL A 170 16.37 6.36 0.36
CA VAL A 170 15.95 6.53 -1.04
C VAL A 170 16.96 5.98 -2.02
N HIS A 171 16.46 5.15 -2.93
CA HIS A 171 17.20 4.44 -3.97
C HIS A 171 16.62 4.77 -5.35
N PRO A 172 17.07 5.87 -6.00
CA PRO A 172 16.50 6.34 -7.26
C PRO A 172 17.07 5.64 -8.50
N TYR A 173 18.09 4.79 -8.34
CA TYR A 173 18.80 4.11 -9.43
C TYR A 173 18.65 2.58 -9.36
N TRP A 174 17.49 2.09 -8.93
CA TRP A 174 17.25 0.65 -8.80
C TRP A 174 17.06 0.00 -10.18
N ASN A 175 17.98 -0.88 -10.57
CA ASN A 175 17.81 -1.77 -11.71
C ASN A 175 17.09 -3.07 -11.27
N PHE A 176 15.79 -2.98 -10.98
CA PHE A 176 14.99 -4.11 -10.46
C PHE A 176 14.85 -5.25 -11.49
N PRO A 177 14.93 -6.54 -11.09
CA PRO A 177 15.22 -7.08 -9.75
C PRO A 177 16.72 -7.33 -9.49
N ILE A 178 17.62 -6.80 -10.33
CA ILE A 178 19.04 -7.14 -10.37
C ILE A 178 19.82 -6.46 -9.25
N THR A 179 19.77 -5.13 -9.12
CA THR A 179 20.55 -4.36 -8.11
C THR A 179 19.81 -3.12 -7.61
N MET A 180 19.73 -2.94 -6.28
CA MET A 180 19.03 -1.78 -5.65
C MET A 180 19.72 -0.42 -5.90
N GLY A 181 20.99 -0.43 -6.32
CA GLY A 181 21.79 0.79 -6.45
C GLY A 181 22.15 1.40 -5.08
N PRO A 182 23.01 2.43 -5.07
CA PRO A 182 23.41 3.09 -3.83
C PRO A 182 22.24 3.86 -3.19
N VAL A 183 22.24 3.93 -1.86
CA VAL A 183 21.41 4.89 -1.11
C VAL A 183 21.87 6.29 -1.51
N LYS A 184 20.93 7.14 -1.92
CA LYS A 184 21.21 8.55 -2.24
C LYS A 184 20.91 9.48 -1.08
N PHE A 185 19.94 9.11 -0.27
CA PHE A 185 19.44 9.92 0.82
C PHE A 185 19.01 9.01 1.97
N GLU A 186 19.34 9.41 3.20
CA GLU A 186 18.90 8.76 4.44
C GLU A 186 18.74 9.78 5.58
N GLU A 187 17.58 9.78 6.24
CA GLU A 187 17.27 10.68 7.37
C GLU A 187 16.16 10.08 8.25
N THR A 188 15.97 10.58 9.47
CA THR A 188 14.74 10.33 10.22
C THR A 188 13.65 11.30 9.79
N VAL A 189 12.47 10.79 9.44
CA VAL A 189 11.30 11.59 9.03
C VAL A 189 10.14 11.37 10.00
N GLN A 190 9.27 12.37 10.12
CA GLN A 190 7.94 12.17 10.70
C GLN A 190 7.06 11.45 9.68
N THR A 191 6.26 10.50 10.13
CA THR A 191 5.36 9.70 9.27
C THR A 191 3.96 9.67 9.84
N VAL A 192 2.96 9.55 8.96
CA VAL A 192 1.54 9.47 9.33
C VAL A 192 0.79 8.67 8.29
N ILE A 193 -0.24 7.94 8.72
CA ILE A 193 -1.24 7.31 7.83
C ILE A 193 -2.61 7.87 8.20
N GLU A 194 -3.35 8.32 7.19
CA GLU A 194 -4.70 8.87 7.32
C GLU A 194 -5.64 8.18 6.31
N ASP A 195 -6.88 7.93 6.71
CA ASP A 195 -7.92 7.48 5.78
C ASP A 195 -8.23 8.61 4.77
N VAL A 196 -8.33 8.27 3.48
CA VAL A 196 -8.79 9.17 2.43
C VAL A 196 -10.30 8.97 2.25
N SER A 197 -11.08 9.88 2.85
CA SER A 197 -12.55 9.90 2.78
C SER A 197 -13.08 10.48 1.47
#